data_AF-A0A443RU35-F1
#
_entry.id   AF-A0A443RU35-F1
#
_cell.length_a   1.000
_cell.length_b   1.000
_cell.length_c   1.000
_cell.angle_alpha   90.00
_cell.angle_beta   90.00
_cell.angle_gamma   90.00
#
_symmetry.space_group_name_H-M   'P 1'
#
loop_
_entity.id
_entity.type
_entity.pdbx_description
1 polymer ?
#
loop_
_entity_poly.entity_id
_entity_poly.type
_entity_poly.pdbx_seq_one_letter_code
_entity_poly.pdbx_strand_id
1 'polypeptide(L)'
;FKLRLAASDNLNENYTTVLIRIKDVNDNPPVFDRPTYETQITEEDHRNLPKRILQYELVLVASDTLHENHTIVRIHVKDINDLPPKFEHSSYETVILEEDSVGLPKKILE
;
A
#
# COMPACT_ATOMS: atom_id res chain seq x y z
N PHE A 1 -19.57 12.83 -36.21
CA PHE A 1 -20.57 12.40 -37.22
C PHE A 1 -20.66 13.43 -38.36
N LYS A 2 -20.98 12.98 -39.58
CA LYS A 2 -21.21 13.84 -40.75
C LYS A 2 -22.65 13.67 -41.20
N LEU A 3 -23.46 14.73 -41.08
CA LEU A 3 -24.84 14.74 -41.54
C LEU A 3 -24.95 15.58 -42.81
N ARG A 4 -25.79 15.14 -43.75
CA ARG A 4 -26.13 15.90 -44.95
C ARG A 4 -27.56 16.41 -44.79
N LEU A 5 -27.73 17.72 -44.78
CA LEU A 5 -29.04 18.36 -44.78
C LEU A 5 -29.41 18.76 -46.20
N ALA A 6 -30.69 18.62 -46.52
CA ALA A 6 -31.30 19.09 -47.76
C ALA A 6 -32.34 20.15 -47.42
N ALA A 7 -32.30 21.28 -48.11
CA ALA A 7 -33.36 22.27 -48.11
C ALA A 7 -34.04 22.22 -49.48
N SER A 8 -35.37 22.05 -49.50
CA SER A 8 -36.17 21.92 -50.71
C SER A 8 -37.40 22.83 -50.63
N ASP A 9 -37.71 23.54 -51.71
CA ASP A 9 -38.91 24.37 -51.85
C ASP A 9 -39.94 23.76 -52.84
N ASN A 10 -39.91 22.43 -53.00
CA ASN A 10 -40.62 21.64 -54.01
C ASN A 10 -40.18 21.85 -55.46
N LEU A 11 -39.34 22.85 -55.77
CA LEU A 11 -38.85 23.13 -57.13
C LEU A 11 -37.32 23.02 -57.25
N ASN A 12 -36.60 23.40 -56.20
CA ASN A 12 -35.14 23.37 -56.12
C ASN A 12 -34.69 22.71 -54.81
N GLU A 13 -33.57 21.98 -54.88
CA GLU A 13 -32.94 21.39 -53.71
C GLU A 13 -31.50 21.89 -53.55
N ASN A 14 -31.12 22.23 -52.32
CA ASN A 14 -29.74 22.55 -51.95
C ASN A 14 -29.29 21.66 -50.79
N TYR A 15 -28.02 21.28 -50.81
CA TYR A 15 -27.44 20.39 -49.81
C TYR A 15 -26.31 21.07 -49.06
N THR A 16 -26.30 20.90 -47.74
CA THR A 16 -25.19 21.31 -46.90
C THR A 16 -24.74 20.16 -46.01
N THR A 17 -23.49 20.21 -45.57
CA THR A 17 -22.92 19.21 -44.67
C THR A 17 -22.70 19.82 -43.29
N VAL A 18 -23.25 19.18 -42.27
CA VAL A 18 -22.98 19.52 -40.87
C VAL A 18 -22.01 18.50 -40.29
N LEU A 19 -20.89 19.01 -39.78
CA LEU A 19 -19.89 18.22 -39.07
C LEU A 19 -20.17 18.31 -37.56
N ILE A 20 -20.58 17.20 -36.96
CA ILE A 20 -20.77 17.09 -35.52
C ILE A 20 -19.49 16.51 -34.91
N ARG A 21 -18.82 17.31 -34.09
CA ARG A 21 -17.71 16.87 -33.24
C ARG A 21 -18.28 16.51 -31.88
N ILE A 22 -18.11 15.26 -31.45
CA ILE A 22 -18.41 14.86 -30.09
C ILE A 22 -17.20 15.24 -29.26
N LYS A 23 -17.41 16.01 -28.21
CA LYS A 23 -16.39 16.20 -27.18
C LYS A 23 -16.53 15.02 -26.24
N ASP A 24 -15.47 14.22 -26.14
CA ASP A 24 -15.40 13.20 -25.10
C ASP A 24 -15.33 13.91 -23.75
N VAL A 25 -16.30 13.65 -22.90
CA VAL A 25 -16.28 14.05 -21.49
C VAL A 25 -15.79 12.83 -20.73
N ASN A 26 -14.90 13.05 -19.77
CA ASN A 26 -14.24 11.95 -19.06
C ASN A 26 -15.20 11.32 -18.04
N ASP A 27 -16.27 10.71 -18.53
CA ASP A 27 -17.42 10.21 -17.76
C ASP A 27 -17.12 8.91 -16.98
N ASN A 28 -15.93 8.34 -17.18
CA ASN A 28 -15.51 7.12 -16.50
C ASN A 28 -14.52 7.45 -15.38
N PRO A 29 -14.80 7.10 -14.12
CA PRO A 29 -13.87 7.34 -13.03
C PRO A 29 -12.61 6.48 -13.18
N PRO A 30 -11.48 6.89 -12.57
CA PRO A 30 -10.28 6.06 -12.52
C PRO A 30 -10.58 4.76 -11.74
N VAL A 31 -10.07 3.64 -12.26
CA VAL A 31 -10.29 2.31 -11.68
C VAL A 31 -8.95 1.70 -11.27
N PHE A 32 -8.89 1.17 -10.06
CA PHE A 32 -7.77 0.35 -9.62
C PHE A 32 -8.00 -1.11 -9.97
N ASP A 33 -6.95 -1.80 -10.41
CA ASP A 33 -7.02 -3.23 -10.74
C ASP A 33 -7.29 -4.12 -9.51
N ARG A 34 -6.96 -3.62 -8.31
CA ARG A 34 -7.13 -4.32 -7.04
C ARG A 34 -7.72 -3.42 -5.97
N PRO A 35 -8.59 -3.97 -5.10
CA PRO A 35 -9.13 -3.25 -3.94
C PRO A 35 -8.08 -3.04 -2.84
N THR A 36 -7.01 -3.83 -2.84
CA THR A 36 -5.89 -3.68 -1.92
C THR A 36 -4.59 -4.13 -2.59
N TYR A 37 -3.51 -3.41 -2.33
CA TYR A 37 -2.16 -3.77 -2.71
C TYR A 37 -1.35 -4.12 -1.47
N GLU A 38 -0.57 -5.20 -1.54
CA GLU A 38 0.23 -5.66 -0.42
C GLU A 38 1.70 -5.74 -0.80
N THR A 39 2.56 -5.32 0.11
CA THR A 39 4.01 -5.45 -0.04
C THR A 39 4.66 -5.65 1.32
N GLN A 40 5.92 -6.09 1.29
CA GLN A 40 6.71 -6.36 2.49
C GLN A 40 8.06 -5.65 2.40
N ILE A 41 8.45 -5.03 3.51
CA ILE A 41 9.71 -4.30 3.65
C ILE A 41 10.39 -4.73 4.94
N THR A 42 11.69 -4.48 5.07
CA THR A 42 12.45 -4.76 6.30
C THR A 42 12.59 -3.50 7.14
N GLU A 43 12.75 -3.63 8.46
CA GLU A 43 12.96 -2.45 9.32
C GLU A 43 14.26 -1.69 9.04
N GLU A 44 15.27 -2.38 8.49
CA GLU A 44 16.55 -1.78 8.08
C GLU A 44 16.45 -0.93 6.81
N ASP A 45 15.31 -0.97 6.13
CA ASP A 45 15.09 -0.10 4.99
C ASP A 45 15.22 1.36 5.44
N HIS A 46 16.15 2.11 4.84
CA HIS A 46 16.65 3.43 5.25
C HIS A 46 15.60 4.56 5.36
N ARG A 47 14.31 4.23 5.38
CA ARG A 47 13.15 5.11 5.46
C ARG A 47 12.85 5.66 6.86
N ASN A 48 13.74 5.51 7.85
CA ASN A 48 13.53 5.96 9.23
C ASN A 48 12.17 5.52 9.80
N LEU A 49 11.79 4.27 9.54
CA LEU A 49 10.51 3.76 9.99
C LEU A 49 10.57 3.51 11.51
N PRO A 50 9.52 3.85 12.28
CA PRO A 50 9.47 3.50 13.69
C PRO A 50 9.54 1.98 13.86
N LYS A 51 10.59 1.51 14.55
CA LYS A 51 10.92 0.10 14.79
C LYS A 51 9.84 -0.75 15.48
N ARG A 52 8.77 -0.12 15.99
CA ARG A 52 7.68 -0.82 16.72
C ARG A 52 6.43 -1.06 15.89
N ILE A 53 6.38 -0.58 14.64
CA ILE A 53 5.20 -0.70 13.79
C ILE A 53 5.45 -1.81 12.77
N LEU A 54 4.65 -2.88 12.84
CA LEU A 54 4.75 -4.04 11.95
C LEU A 54 3.92 -3.91 10.67
N GLN A 55 3.05 -2.89 10.57
CA GLN A 55 2.17 -2.70 9.43
C GLN A 55 1.82 -1.22 9.21
N TYR A 56 1.82 -0.79 7.95
CA TYR A 56 1.25 0.49 7.52
C TYR A 56 0.06 0.27 6.61
N GLU A 57 -0.95 1.12 6.76
CA GLU A 57 -2.07 1.21 5.84
C GLU A 57 -2.07 2.61 5.21
N LEU A 58 -1.93 2.67 3.89
CA LEU A 58 -1.92 3.90 3.12
C LEU A 58 -3.14 3.97 2.21
N VAL A 59 -3.73 5.15 2.08
CA VAL A 59 -4.80 5.40 1.11
C VAL A 59 -4.17 5.98 -0.15
N LEU A 60 -4.28 5.25 -1.25
CA LEU A 60 -3.84 5.70 -2.56
C LEU A 60 -5.04 6.28 -3.31
N VAL A 61 -4.92 7.53 -3.79
CA VAL A 61 -5.97 8.22 -4.52
C VAL A 61 -5.55 8.37 -5.97
N ALA A 62 -6.42 7.94 -6.89
CA ALA A 62 -6.32 8.21 -8.32
C ALA A 62 -7.36 9.26 -8.68
N SER A 63 -6.96 10.30 -9.40
CA SER A 63 -7.86 11.34 -9.88
C SER A 63 -7.55 11.70 -11.33
N ASP A 64 -8.60 11.91 -12.12
CA ASP A 64 -8.53 12.26 -13.53
C ASP A 64 -9.06 13.67 -13.81
N THR A 65 -8.99 14.55 -12.81
CA THR A 65 -9.52 15.93 -12.75
C THR A 65 -11.03 16.09 -12.62
N LEU A 66 -11.84 15.09 -13.00
CA LEU A 66 -13.31 15.14 -12.87
C LEU A 66 -13.82 14.16 -11.80
N HIS A 67 -13.16 13.02 -11.67
CA HIS A 67 -13.48 11.95 -10.75
C HIS A 67 -12.26 11.60 -9.89
N GLU A 68 -12.54 11.02 -8.73
CA GLU A 68 -11.54 10.44 -7.85
C GLU A 68 -11.97 9.04 -7.42
N ASN A 69 -10.99 8.19 -7.18
CA ASN A 69 -11.18 6.87 -6.59
C ASN A 69 -10.03 6.59 -5.63
N HIS A 70 -10.23 5.72 -4.65
CA HIS A 70 -9.21 5.34 -3.69
C HIS A 70 -9.07 3.83 -3.54
N THR A 71 -7.87 3.39 -3.18
CA THR A 71 -7.55 2.00 -2.82
C THR A 71 -6.61 1.99 -1.63
N ILE A 72 -6.47 0.83 -0.98
CA ILE A 72 -5.64 0.66 0.20
C ILE A 72 -4.34 -0.03 -0.17
N VAL A 73 -3.22 0.46 0.37
CA VAL A 73 -1.91 -0.20 0.29
C VAL A 73 -1.51 -0.64 1.69
N ARG A 74 -1.33 -1.95 1.90
CA ARG A 74 -0.83 -2.52 3.15
C ARG A 74 0.64 -2.88 3.00
N ILE A 75 1.46 -2.32 3.88
CA ILE A 75 2.89 -2.57 3.93
C ILE A 75 3.19 -3.33 5.21
N HIS A 76 3.67 -4.56 5.10
CA HIS A 76 4.12 -5.35 6.23
C HIS A 76 5.61 -5.09 6.48
N VAL A 77 5.97 -4.78 7.73
CA VAL A 77 7.36 -4.61 8.15
C VAL A 77 7.83 -5.92 8.75
N LYS A 78 8.87 -6.49 8.15
CA LYS A 78 9.57 -7.65 8.68
C LYS A 78 10.58 -7.17 9.72
N ASP A 79 10.35 -7.59 10.95
CA ASP A 79 11.32 -7.52 12.05
C ASP A 79 12.54 -8.39 11.67
N ILE A 80 13.72 -7.77 11.72
CA ILE A 80 15.00 -8.46 11.57
C ILE A 80 15.58 -8.57 12.96
N ASN A 81 16.11 -9.75 13.31
CA ASN A 81 16.81 -9.93 14.58
C ASN A 81 18.17 -9.21 14.58
N ASP A 82 18.14 -7.87 14.57
CA ASP A 82 19.28 -6.95 14.56
C ASP A 82 19.70 -6.55 15.98
N LEU A 83 18.85 -6.79 16.98
CA LEU A 83 19.13 -6.54 18.38
C LEU A 83 19.93 -7.70 18.98
N PRO A 84 21.16 -7.47 19.47
CA PRO A 84 21.90 -8.51 20.16
C PRO A 84 21.16 -8.90 21.45
N PRO A 85 21.24 -10.17 21.88
CA PRO A 85 20.70 -10.58 23.17
C PRO A 85 21.34 -9.76 24.28
N LYS A 86 20.53 -9.31 25.25
CA LYS A 86 21.00 -8.57 26.42
C LYS A 86 20.67 -9.36 27.66
N PHE A 87 21.64 -9.45 28.56
CA PHE A 87 21.38 -9.92 29.92
C PHE A 87 20.69 -8.81 30.71
N GLU A 88 19.71 -9.17 31.55
CA GLU A 88 19.02 -8.23 32.44
C GLU A 88 19.97 -7.65 33.50
N HIS A 89 20.97 -8.45 33.92
CA HIS A 89 21.94 -8.07 34.95
C HIS A 89 23.38 -8.21 34.44
N SER A 90 24.29 -7.37 34.96
CA SER A 90 25.73 -7.42 34.64
C SER A 90 26.44 -8.63 35.23
N SER A 91 25.87 -9.23 36.28
CA SER A 91 26.33 -10.47 36.92
C SER A 91 25.14 -11.21 37.50
N TYR A 92 25.26 -12.54 37.58
CA TYR A 92 24.31 -13.41 38.27
C TYR A 92 25.08 -14.17 39.33
N GLU A 93 24.60 -14.10 40.58
CA GLU A 93 25.23 -14.73 41.73
C GLU A 93 24.23 -15.69 42.36
N THR A 94 24.71 -16.85 42.79
CA THR A 94 23.92 -17.82 43.55
C THR A 94 24.81 -18.53 44.56
N VAL A 95 24.21 -19.02 45.64
CA VAL A 95 24.90 -19.78 46.68
C VAL A 95 24.47 -21.24 46.55
N ILE A 96 25.45 -22.13 46.42
CA ILE A 96 25.23 -23.59 46.32
C ILE A 96 25.89 -24.23 47.55
N LEU A 97 25.18 -25.17 48.18
CA LEU A 97 25.70 -25.95 49.29
C LEU A 97 26.71 -26.99 48.79
N GLU A 98 27.78 -27.22 49.54
CA GLU A 98 28.86 -28.14 49.13
C GLU A 98 28.38 -29.58 48.99
N GLU A 99 27.38 -29.99 49.79
CA GLU A 99 26.78 -31.32 49.73
C GLU A 99 25.94 -31.55 48.46
N ASP A 100 25.50 -30.49 47.78
CA ASP A 100 24.62 -30.57 46.60
C ASP A 100 25.41 -30.69 45.29
N SER A 101 26.09 -31.83 45.14
CA SER A 101 26.86 -32.19 43.94
C SER A 101 26.02 -32.82 42.82
N VAL A 102 24.70 -32.97 43.02
CA VAL A 102 23.83 -33.66 42.07
C VAL A 102 23.39 -32.71 40.96
N GLY A 103 23.64 -33.09 39.70
CA GLY A 103 23.10 -32.37 38.53
C GLY A 103 23.77 -31.02 38.27
N LEU A 104 25.09 -30.93 38.46
CA LEU A 104 25.89 -29.80 37.99
C LEU A 104 26.01 -29.85 36.45
N PRO A 105 25.91 -28.70 35.74
CA PRO A 105 25.73 -27.33 36.24
C PRO A 105 24.29 -26.97 36.67
N LYS A 106 24.14 -26.22 37.78
CA LYS A 106 22.83 -25.72 38.25
C LYS A 106 22.32 -24.59 37.36
N LYS A 107 21.01 -24.56 37.10
CA LYS A 107 20.34 -23.44 36.40
C LYS A 107 20.28 -22.24 37.35
N ILE A 108 20.90 -21.12 36.98
CA ILE A 108 21.00 -19.88 37.80
C ILE A 108 19.91 -18.86 37.41
N LEU A 109 19.31 -19.03 36.22
CA LEU A 109 18.24 -18.18 35.69
C LEU A 109 16.90 -18.92 35.82
N GLU A 110 15.89 -18.34 36.47
CA GLU A 110 14.50 -18.84 36.34
C GLU A 110 13.94 -18.49 34.97
#